data_AF-A0A6P5SAV8-F1
#
_entry.id   AF-A0A6P5SAV8-F1
#
_cell.length_a   1.000
_cell.length_b   1.000
_cell.length_c   1.000
_cell.angle_alpha   90.00
_cell.angle_beta   90.00
_cell.angle_gamma   90.00
#
_symmetry.space_group_name_H-M   'P 1'
#
loop_
_entity.id
_entity.type
_entity.pdbx_description
1 polymer ?
#
loop_
_entity_poly.entity_id
_entity_poly.type
_entity_poly.pdbx_seq_one_letter_code
_entity_poly.pdbx_strand_id
1 'polypeptide(L)' 'MAMYIRVKRSKTTYFIQCEPTETSLDIKQKLHDLIDQPVSDQRLILVSTGEVLEDSKSLADQKV' A
#
# COMPACT_ATOMS: atom_id res chain seq x y z
N MET A 1 5.13 -15.82 -2.92
CA MET A 1 6.31 -15.61 -2.07
C MET A 1 6.01 -14.36 -1.27
N ALA A 2 5.63 -14.51 0.00
CA ALA A 2 5.12 -13.39 0.78
C ALA A 2 6.21 -12.34 0.99
N MET A 3 5.89 -11.09 0.71
CA MET A 3 6.71 -9.93 1.00
C MET A 3 6.03 -9.06 2.06
N TYR A 4 6.82 -8.20 2.70
CA TYR A 4 6.32 -7.24 3.67
C TYR A 4 6.61 -5.84 3.17
N ILE A 5 5.56 -5.03 3.07
CA ILE A 5 5.70 -3.60 2.78
C ILE A 5 5.57 -2.79 4.06
N ARG A 6 6.32 -1.69 4.11
CA ARG A 6 6.29 -0.75 5.23
C ARG A 6 5.51 0.48 4.82
N VAL A 7 4.33 0.67 5.40
CA VAL A 7 3.48 1.84 5.17
C VAL A 7 3.66 2.81 6.32
N LYS A 8 4.07 4.05 6.02
CA LYS A 8 4.23 5.11 7.01
C LYS A 8 3.10 6.13 6.89
N ARG A 9 2.41 6.40 7.99
CA ARG A 9 1.37 7.45 8.08
C ARG A 9 1.60 8.28 9.34
N SER A 10 1.94 9.56 9.16
CA SER A 10 2.25 10.48 10.27
C SER A 10 3.36 9.93 11.17
N LYS A 11 3.03 9.48 12.40
CA LYS A 11 3.97 8.88 13.37
C LYS A 11 3.83 7.36 13.50
N THR A 12 2.90 6.75 12.76
CA THR A 12 2.61 5.32 12.82
C THR A 12 3.20 4.60 11.61
N THR A 13 3.76 3.42 11.85
CA THR A 13 4.28 2.54 10.81
C THR A 13 3.52 1.22 10.85
N TYR A 14 3.01 0.79 9.71
CA TYR A 14 2.31 -0.49 9.53
C TYR A 14 3.19 -1.42 8.69
N PHE A 15 3.24 -2.69 9.09
CA PHE A 15 3.88 -3.75 8.32
C PHE A 15 2.77 -4.62 7.73
N ILE A 16 2.59 -4.53 6.42
CA ILE A 16 1.53 -5.25 5.72
C ILE A 16 2.16 -6.41 4.97
N GLN A 17 1.66 -7.62 5.24
CA GLN A 17 2.01 -8.79 4.46
C GLN A 17 1.24 -8.78 3.14
N CYS A 18 1.97 -8.94 2.05
CA CYS A 18 1.39 -8.94 0.71
C CYS A 18 2.19 -9.79 -0.27
N GLU A 19 1.61 -10.00 -1.43
CA GLU A 19 2.25 -10.66 -2.56
C GLU A 19 2.55 -9.63 -3.66
N PRO A 20 3.63 -9.80 -4.44
CA PRO A 20 3.97 -8.90 -5.54
C PRO A 20 2.88 -8.78 -6.62
N THR A 21 2.00 -9.79 -6.71
CA THR A 21 0.86 -9.83 -7.64
C THR A 21 -0.36 -9.06 -7.14
N GLU A 22 -0.43 -8.72 -5.84
CA GLU A 22 -1.51 -7.90 -5.31
C GLU A 22 -1.43 -6.48 -5.86
N THR A 23 -2.58 -5.82 -5.91
CA THR A 23 -2.70 -4.44 -6.38
C THR A 23 -2.57 -3.44 -5.25
N SER A 24 -2.39 -2.16 -5.59
CA SER A 24 -2.44 -1.10 -4.58
C SER A 24 -3.79 -1.01 -3.90
N LEU A 25 -4.88 -1.37 -4.61
CA LEU A 25 -6.21 -1.44 -4.03
C LEU A 25 -6.29 -2.49 -2.91
N ASP A 26 -5.71 -3.68 -3.13
CA ASP A 26 -5.66 -4.75 -2.12
C ASP A 26 -4.92 -4.29 -0.86
N ILE A 27 -3.82 -3.54 -1.01
CA ILE A 27 -3.09 -2.97 0.12
C ILE A 27 -3.94 -1.94 0.88
N LYS A 28 -4.64 -1.06 0.18
CA LYS A 28 -5.54 -0.08 0.81
C LYS A 28 -6.66 -0.77 1.58
N GLN A 29 -7.20 -1.87 1.06
CA GLN A 29 -8.18 -2.69 1.77
C GLN A 29 -7.61 -3.25 3.07
N LYS A 30 -6.38 -3.80 3.06
CA LYS A 30 -5.72 -4.27 4.30
C LYS A 30 -5.46 -3.15 5.30
N LEU A 31 -5.21 -1.93 4.81
CA LEU A 31 -5.01 -0.76 5.67
C LEU A 31 -6.31 -0.24 6.25
N HIS A 32 -7.44 -0.38 5.56
CA HIS A 32 -8.76 0.10 5.99
C HIS A 32 -9.07 -0.32 7.43
N ASP A 33 -8.89 -1.60 7.73
CA ASP A 33 -9.11 -2.17 9.06
C ASP A 33 -8.16 -1.62 10.14
N LEU A 34 -6.96 -1.19 9.74
CA LEU A 34 -5.92 -0.73 10.66
C LEU A 34 -6.00 0.77 10.97
N ILE A 35 -6.52 1.55 10.02
CA ILE A 35 -6.54 3.02 10.10
C ILE A 35 -7.95 3.60 10.23
N ASP A 36 -8.99 2.76 10.14
CA ASP A 36 -10.40 3.11 10.18
C ASP A 36 -10.76 4.22 9.16
N GLN A 37 -10.17 4.14 7.96
CA GLN A 37 -10.35 5.14 6.89
C GLN A 37 -10.77 4.43 5.60
N PRO A 38 -11.80 4.92 4.89
CA PRO A 38 -12.26 4.31 3.65
C PRO A 38 -11.14 4.32 2.60
N VAL A 39 -11.05 3.24 1.83
CA VAL A 39 -10.04 3.01 0.79
C VAL A 39 -9.97 4.16 -0.22
N SER A 40 -11.11 4.78 -0.55
CA SER A 40 -11.20 5.92 -1.45
C SER A 40 -10.46 7.16 -0.95
N ASP A 41 -10.35 7.35 0.37
CA ASP A 41 -9.60 8.46 0.97
C ASP A 41 -8.14 8.09 1.27
N GLN A 42 -7.71 6.88 0.92
CA GLN A 42 -6.34 6.45 1.10
C GLN A 42 -5.50 6.73 -0.16
N ARG A 43 -4.35 7.37 0.04
CA ARG A 43 -3.35 7.61 -1.00
C ARG A 43 -2.03 6.96 -0.61
N LEU A 44 -1.63 5.95 -1.37
CA LEU A 44 -0.32 5.34 -1.23
C LEU A 44 0.67 6.08 -2.11
N ILE A 45 1.85 6.38 -1.56
CA ILE A 45 2.90 7.12 -2.25
C ILE A 45 4.19 6.32 -2.10
N LEU A 46 4.85 6.04 -3.22
CA LEU A 46 6.14 5.37 -3.22
C LEU A 46 7.19 6.35 -2.70
N VAL A 47 7.75 6.10 -1.53
CA VAL A 47 8.71 7.02 -0.89
C VAL A 47 9.96 7.24 -1.74
N SER A 48 10.35 6.25 -2.55
CA SER A 48 11.55 6.32 -3.39
C SER A 48 11.42 7.27 -4.57
N THR A 49 10.25 7.38 -5.19
CA THR A 49 10.01 8.21 -6.39
C THR A 49 9.08 9.39 -6.13
N GLY A 50 8.35 9.38 -5.01
CA GLY A 50 7.29 10.34 -4.71
C GLY A 50 6.01 10.12 -5.53
N GLU A 51 5.92 9.05 -6.31
CA GLU A 51 4.78 8.78 -7.18
C GLU A 51 3.60 8.20 -6.39
N VAL A 52 2.39 8.61 -6.78
CA VAL A 52 1.16 8.05 -6.23
C VAL A 52 0.94 6.68 -6.87
N LEU A 53 0.71 5.67 -6.04
CA LEU A 53 0.42 4.33 -6.55
C LEU A 53 -0.98 4.27 -7.16
N GLU A 54 -1.09 3.61 -8.31
CA GLU A 54 -2.35 3.41 -9.02
C GLU A 54 -3.05 2.13 -8.53
N ASP A 55 -4.34 2.24 -8.26
CA ASP A 55 -5.16 1.15 -7.72
C ASP A 55 -5.26 -0.07 -8.64
N SER A 56 -5.15 0.15 -9.96
CA SER A 56 -5.21 -0.89 -10.99
C SER A 56 -3.88 -1.61 -11.20
N LYS A 57 -2.76 -1.10 -10.68
CA LYS A 57 -1.43 -1.68 -10.89
C LYS A 57 -1.04 -2.61 -9.76
N SER A 58 -0.33 -3.69 -10.12
CA SER A 58 0.28 -4.58 -9.13
C SER A 58 1.42 -3.87 -8.39
N LEU A 59 1.80 -4.40 -7.24
CA LEU A 59 2.97 -3.92 -6.49
C LEU A 59 4.26 -4.21 -7.27
N ALA A 60 4.32 -5.34 -7.98
CA ALA A 60 5.46 -5.67 -8.85
C ALA A 60 5.64 -4.66 -9.98
N ASP A 61 4.54 -4.26 -10.65
CA ASP A 61 4.58 -3.27 -11.74
C ASP A 61 5.07 -1.91 -11.27
N GLN A 62 4.79 -1.58 -10.01
CA GLN A 62 5.16 -0.30 -9.39
C GLN A 62 6.52 -0.35 -8.68
N LYS A 63 7.25 -1.47 -8.82
CA LYS A 63 8.60 -1.68 -8.27
C LYS A 63 8.67 -1.41 -6.76
N VAL A 64 7.64 -1.85 -6.04
CA VAL A 64 7.54 -1.75 -4.58
C VAL A 64 8.38 -2.83 -3.90
#